data_AF-X7Z389-F1
#
_entry.id   AF-X7Z389-F1
#
_cell.length_a   1.000
_cell.length_b   1.000
_cell.length_c   1.000
_cell.angle_alpha   90.00
_cell.angle_beta   90.00
_cell.angle_gamma   90.00
#
_symmetry.space_group_name_H-M   'P 1'
#
loop_
_entity.id
_entity.type
_entity.pdbx_description
1 polymer ?
#
loop_
_entity_poly.entity_id
_entity_poly.type
_entity_poly.pdbx_seq_one_letter_code
_entity_poly.pdbx_strand_id
1 'polypeptide(L)'
;MSPTATAAEPVTSSGHALPGETDYHALNAMLNLYDADGKIQFDKDIQAAHQFFRQHVNQNTVFFHDLDEKLDYLVQQEYYEPEVLEKYSRAFVKSLFDRAYAKKFRFSTFLGAFKYYTSYTLKTFDGKRYLERFEDRVCMVALTLAAGDTALAEKLVDEIIDGRFQPATPTFLNSGKKQRGEPVSCFPAGTPVYTPEGPKAIETLHAGDRVLSHDGSYSVVESVVENPNNQALVSISHFGHKEPIRCTPEHPILVWTTREVESLIEGDGADPFNGFVWLAAKDVDATDFIVTAAPLERRERRVYDLMEHVGPGVHEEVDGLIRKVNSDAKNRSKQRHRIGFVSVNRYVEESYDLGLILGWYVSRGHISKRTDSRVPNGVHFTVGAHEIEYQQELALAFKRAFAADLAVHEDAVDHTVRMVCNSRIVASLVLSMAGTGYGAKRLSPDVLTADEEFQRGLLAGLFRGTGAAPPVG
;
A
#
# COMPACT_ATOMS: atom_id res chain seq x y z
N MET A 1 44.32 -5.13 -35.86
CA MET A 1 43.58 -4.14 -36.66
C MET A 1 42.22 -3.98 -35.99
N SER A 2 42.01 -2.84 -35.33
CA SER A 2 40.76 -2.54 -34.62
C SER A 2 39.68 -2.18 -35.64
N PRO A 3 38.44 -2.70 -35.53
CA PRO A 3 37.37 -2.25 -36.40
C PRO A 3 36.91 -0.85 -35.94
N THR A 4 36.94 0.10 -36.86
CA THR A 4 36.52 1.49 -36.68
C THR A 4 35.00 1.55 -36.60
N ALA A 5 34.45 1.76 -35.40
CA ALA A 5 33.05 2.16 -35.24
C ALA A 5 32.90 3.61 -35.70
N THR A 6 32.19 3.84 -36.80
CA THR A 6 31.91 5.18 -37.31
C THR A 6 30.90 5.85 -36.38
N ALA A 7 31.26 6.99 -35.80
CA ALA A 7 30.35 7.81 -35.01
C ALA A 7 29.24 8.35 -35.92
N ALA A 8 27.99 7.96 -35.65
CA ALA A 8 26.81 8.56 -36.26
C ALA A 8 26.25 9.64 -35.34
N GLU A 9 25.85 10.77 -35.92
CA GLU A 9 25.28 11.93 -35.24
C GLU A 9 24.00 11.60 -34.45
N PRO A 10 23.70 12.35 -33.37
CA PRO A 10 22.50 12.14 -32.59
C PRO A 10 21.25 12.52 -33.41
N VAL A 11 20.37 11.55 -33.64
CA VAL A 11 19.04 11.81 -34.23
C VAL A 11 18.14 12.33 -33.12
N THR A 12 17.77 13.60 -33.22
CA THR A 12 16.71 14.22 -32.41
C THR A 12 15.38 13.55 -32.71
N SER A 13 14.54 13.30 -31.68
CA SER A 13 13.22 12.66 -31.79
C SER A 13 12.13 13.54 -32.43
N SER A 14 12.50 14.35 -33.42
CA SER A 14 11.57 15.14 -34.23
C SER A 14 11.66 14.70 -35.70
N GLY A 15 11.38 13.42 -35.96
CA GLY A 15 11.22 12.91 -37.31
C GLY A 15 9.81 13.18 -37.82
N HIS A 16 9.62 14.19 -38.66
CA HIS A 16 8.45 14.25 -39.55
C HIS A 16 8.41 12.95 -40.36
N ALA A 17 7.30 12.21 -40.28
CA ALA A 17 7.05 11.04 -41.11
C ALA A 17 7.26 11.40 -42.59
N LEU A 18 8.02 10.57 -43.31
CA LEU A 18 8.16 10.70 -44.75
C LEU A 18 6.77 10.60 -45.41
N PRO A 19 6.50 11.30 -46.54
CA PRO A 19 5.19 11.27 -47.18
C PRO A 19 4.83 9.83 -47.61
N GLY A 20 3.93 9.19 -46.85
CA GLY A 20 3.49 7.80 -47.08
C GLY A 20 3.74 6.81 -45.94
N GLU A 21 4.50 7.17 -44.90
CA GLU A 21 4.67 6.33 -43.71
C GLU A 21 3.57 6.60 -42.68
N THR A 22 2.87 5.54 -42.26
CA THR A 22 1.79 5.61 -41.27
C THR A 22 2.39 5.54 -39.86
N ASP A 23 2.11 6.55 -39.04
CA ASP A 23 2.52 6.62 -37.64
C ASP A 23 1.90 5.47 -36.82
N TYR A 24 2.75 4.68 -36.15
CA TYR A 24 2.32 3.54 -35.35
C TYR A 24 1.48 3.95 -34.14
N HIS A 25 1.67 5.16 -33.57
CA HIS A 25 0.79 5.68 -32.53
C HIS A 25 -0.61 6.00 -33.08
N ALA A 26 -0.68 6.60 -34.27
CA ALA A 26 -1.95 6.88 -34.93
C ALA A 26 -2.71 5.59 -35.29
N LEU A 27 -2.01 4.53 -35.68
CA LEU A 27 -2.60 3.21 -35.93
C LEU A 27 -3.15 2.58 -34.64
N ASN A 28 -2.41 2.64 -33.53
CA ASN A 28 -2.88 2.15 -32.24
C ASN A 28 -4.11 2.93 -31.73
N ALA A 29 -4.15 4.25 -31.96
CA ALA A 29 -5.29 5.09 -31.59
C ALA A 29 -6.60 4.72 -32.32
N MET A 30 -6.53 4.03 -33.47
CA MET A 30 -7.73 3.55 -34.18
C MET A 30 -8.50 2.48 -33.40
N LEU A 31 -7.90 1.83 -32.39
CA LEU A 31 -8.63 0.92 -31.49
C LEU A 31 -9.73 1.64 -30.69
N ASN A 32 -9.58 2.94 -30.46
CA ASN A 32 -10.57 3.77 -29.75
C ASN A 32 -11.69 4.28 -30.66
N LEU A 33 -11.69 3.90 -31.95
CA LEU A 33 -12.67 4.33 -32.94
C LEU A 33 -13.42 3.12 -33.51
N TYR A 34 -14.74 3.15 -33.40
CA TYR A 34 -15.61 2.20 -34.08
C TYR A 34 -15.65 2.47 -35.59
N ASP A 35 -15.65 1.40 -36.38
CA ASP A 35 -15.92 1.49 -37.82
C ASP A 35 -17.40 1.78 -38.11
N ALA A 36 -17.75 1.84 -39.40
CA ALA A 36 -19.11 2.12 -39.85
C ALA A 36 -20.14 1.07 -39.38
N ASP A 37 -19.70 -0.13 -39.01
CA ASP A 37 -20.55 -1.22 -38.49
C ASP A 37 -20.57 -1.27 -36.96
N GLY A 38 -19.93 -0.30 -36.27
CA GLY A 38 -19.85 -0.25 -34.82
C GLY A 38 -18.85 -1.26 -34.23
N LYS A 39 -17.86 -1.72 -35.00
CA LYS A 39 -16.86 -2.71 -34.55
C LYS A 39 -15.48 -2.08 -34.32
N ILE A 40 -14.73 -2.66 -33.39
CA ILE A 40 -13.35 -2.28 -33.08
C ILE A 40 -12.43 -2.83 -34.17
N GLN A 41 -11.50 -2.00 -34.65
CA GLN A 41 -10.61 -2.32 -35.76
C GLN A 41 -9.32 -3.01 -35.28
N PHE A 42 -9.42 -4.24 -34.74
CA PHE A 42 -8.27 -4.96 -34.14
C PHE A 42 -7.06 -5.13 -35.09
N ASP A 43 -7.28 -5.25 -36.39
CA ASP A 43 -6.18 -5.36 -37.39
C ASP A 43 -5.25 -4.14 -37.38
N LYS A 44 -5.72 -2.98 -36.88
CA LYS A 44 -4.91 -1.77 -36.78
C LYS A 44 -3.83 -1.88 -35.70
N ASP A 45 -4.07 -2.64 -34.64
CA ASP A 45 -3.08 -2.92 -33.60
C ASP A 45 -1.93 -3.78 -34.13
N ILE A 46 -2.25 -4.81 -34.92
CA ILE A 46 -1.26 -5.65 -35.60
C ILE A 46 -0.42 -4.81 -36.57
N GLN A 47 -1.06 -3.89 -37.31
CA GLN A 47 -0.36 -2.96 -38.21
C GLN A 47 0.53 -1.98 -37.44
N ALA A 48 0.05 -1.46 -36.29
CA ALA A 48 0.82 -0.59 -35.42
C ALA A 48 2.08 -1.30 -34.91
N ALA A 49 1.96 -2.54 -34.41
CA ALA A 49 3.09 -3.36 -33.99
C ALA A 49 4.09 -3.55 -35.14
N HIS A 50 3.61 -3.92 -36.33
CA HIS A 50 4.48 -4.12 -37.49
C HIS A 50 5.22 -2.84 -37.91
N GLN A 51 4.53 -1.68 -37.93
CA GLN A 51 5.16 -0.40 -38.24
C GLN A 51 6.16 0.03 -37.18
N PHE A 52 5.85 -0.17 -35.89
CA PHE A 52 6.79 0.09 -34.79
C PHE A 52 8.09 -0.69 -34.97
N PHE A 53 8.03 -1.96 -35.37
CA PHE A 53 9.24 -2.74 -35.64
C PHE A 53 10.05 -2.20 -36.83
N ARG A 54 9.39 -1.78 -37.92
CA ARG A 54 10.07 -1.29 -39.12
C ARG A 54 10.66 0.11 -38.97
N GLN A 55 9.92 1.00 -38.33
CA GLN A 55 10.27 2.41 -38.21
C GLN A 55 11.18 2.67 -37.00
N HIS A 56 11.02 1.91 -35.91
CA HIS A 56 11.72 2.18 -34.65
C HIS A 56 12.64 1.04 -34.22
N VAL A 57 12.10 -0.13 -33.92
CA VAL A 57 12.88 -1.20 -33.26
C VAL A 57 14.07 -1.65 -34.12
N ASN A 58 13.83 -2.01 -35.39
CA ASN A 58 14.89 -2.56 -36.25
C ASN A 58 15.96 -1.52 -36.58
N GLN A 59 15.61 -0.23 -36.64
CA GLN A 59 16.56 0.85 -36.90
C GLN A 59 17.44 1.15 -35.68
N ASN A 60 16.89 1.00 -34.47
CA ASN A 60 17.57 1.31 -33.22
C ASN A 60 18.23 0.09 -32.55
N THR A 61 18.06 -1.12 -33.08
CA THR A 61 18.74 -2.33 -32.57
C THR A 61 20.18 -2.39 -33.08
N VAL A 62 21.13 -2.76 -32.21
CA VAL A 62 22.53 -2.97 -32.60
C VAL A 62 22.66 -4.26 -33.39
N PHE A 63 23.41 -4.21 -34.50
CA PHE A 63 23.71 -5.37 -35.32
C PHE A 63 25.03 -6.02 -34.87
N PHE A 64 25.03 -7.35 -34.80
CA PHE A 64 26.21 -8.19 -34.56
C PHE A 64 26.27 -9.25 -35.67
N HIS A 65 27.46 -9.66 -36.07
CA HIS A 65 27.66 -10.65 -37.15
C HIS A 65 27.24 -12.05 -36.72
N ASP A 66 27.49 -12.39 -35.45
CA ASP A 66 27.05 -13.65 -34.85
C ASP A 66 26.79 -13.50 -33.33
N LEU A 67 26.27 -14.59 -32.75
CA LEU A 67 25.96 -14.63 -31.32
C LEU A 67 27.21 -14.58 -30.44
N ASP A 68 28.36 -15.08 -30.91
CA ASP A 68 29.57 -15.05 -30.10
C ASP A 68 30.08 -13.62 -29.93
N GLU A 69 30.17 -12.87 -31.05
CA GLU A 69 30.52 -11.47 -31.05
C GLU A 69 29.58 -10.67 -30.13
N LYS A 70 28.28 -10.94 -30.21
CA LYS A 70 27.28 -10.30 -29.35
C LYS A 70 27.53 -10.58 -27.88
N LEU A 71 27.62 -11.85 -27.48
CA LEU A 71 27.80 -12.21 -26.07
C LEU A 71 29.12 -11.68 -25.52
N ASP A 72 30.19 -11.74 -26.31
CA ASP A 72 31.51 -11.24 -25.91
C ASP A 72 31.47 -9.71 -25.73
N TYR A 73 30.85 -8.98 -26.67
CA TYR A 73 30.63 -7.55 -26.53
C TYR A 73 29.83 -7.21 -25.27
N LEU A 74 28.71 -7.90 -25.03
CA LEU A 74 27.84 -7.62 -23.88
C LEU A 74 28.51 -7.92 -22.54
N VAL A 75 29.37 -8.94 -22.45
CA VAL A 75 30.16 -9.22 -21.25
C VAL A 75 31.29 -8.20 -21.09
N GLN A 76 32.07 -7.94 -22.15
CA GLN A 76 33.21 -7.03 -22.09
C GLN A 76 32.82 -5.58 -21.77
N GLN A 77 31.65 -5.14 -22.24
CA GLN A 77 31.10 -3.81 -21.95
C GLN A 77 30.20 -3.78 -20.72
N GLU A 78 30.27 -4.80 -19.86
CA GLU A 78 29.56 -4.86 -18.57
C GLU A 78 28.02 -4.73 -18.68
N TYR A 79 27.43 -5.24 -19.76
CA TYR A 79 25.97 -5.36 -19.88
C TYR A 79 25.45 -6.69 -19.34
N TYR A 80 26.15 -7.80 -19.59
CA TYR A 80 25.79 -9.14 -19.12
C TYR A 80 26.74 -9.64 -18.02
N GLU A 81 26.19 -10.45 -17.12
CA GLU A 81 26.92 -11.09 -16.03
C GLU A 81 27.65 -12.36 -16.54
N PRO A 82 29.00 -12.38 -16.64
CA PRO A 82 29.73 -13.55 -17.15
C PRO A 82 29.46 -14.80 -16.32
N GLU A 83 29.26 -14.64 -15.00
CA GLU A 83 29.04 -15.71 -14.04
C GLU A 83 27.77 -16.55 -14.35
N VAL A 84 26.81 -15.98 -15.09
CA VAL A 84 25.61 -16.72 -15.56
C VAL A 84 25.97 -17.60 -16.77
N LEU A 85 26.72 -17.05 -17.73
CA LEU A 85 27.07 -17.74 -18.97
C LEU A 85 28.11 -18.85 -18.73
N GLU A 86 29.06 -18.63 -17.81
CA GLU A 86 30.13 -19.57 -17.48
C GLU A 86 29.65 -20.90 -16.89
N LYS A 87 28.41 -20.95 -16.38
CA LYS A 87 27.77 -22.19 -15.91
C LYS A 87 27.40 -23.16 -17.03
N TYR A 88 27.47 -22.72 -18.28
CA TYR A 88 27.06 -23.49 -19.44
C TYR A 88 28.16 -23.55 -20.48
N SER A 89 28.17 -24.63 -21.27
CA SER A 89 29.04 -24.67 -22.45
C SER A 89 28.56 -23.64 -23.49
N ARG A 90 29.50 -23.00 -24.18
CA ARG A 90 29.17 -22.04 -25.25
C ARG A 90 28.30 -22.65 -26.35
N ALA A 91 28.52 -23.93 -26.66
CA ALA A 91 27.71 -24.69 -27.61
C ALA A 91 26.24 -24.81 -27.16
N PHE A 92 26.01 -25.08 -25.87
CA PHE A 92 24.67 -25.14 -25.31
C PHE A 92 23.98 -23.76 -25.37
N VAL A 93 24.67 -22.70 -24.97
CA VAL A 93 24.12 -21.32 -25.02
C VAL A 93 23.69 -20.98 -26.46
N LYS A 94 24.52 -21.30 -27.46
CA LYS A 94 24.13 -21.13 -28.87
C LYS A 94 22.88 -21.92 -29.24
N SER A 95 22.84 -23.21 -28.90
CA SER A 95 21.66 -24.03 -29.20
C SER A 95 20.37 -23.55 -28.51
N LEU A 96 20.48 -22.95 -27.32
CA LEU A 96 19.34 -22.41 -26.59
C LEU A 96 18.81 -21.12 -27.26
N PHE A 97 19.71 -20.25 -27.71
CA PHE A 97 19.33 -19.07 -28.50
C PHE A 97 18.73 -19.50 -29.84
N ASP A 98 19.34 -20.45 -30.56
CA ASP A 98 18.78 -20.98 -31.81
C ASP A 98 17.37 -21.55 -31.59
N ARG A 99 17.15 -22.27 -30.48
CA ARG A 99 15.82 -22.77 -30.07
C ARG A 99 14.82 -21.63 -29.88
N ALA A 100 15.20 -20.58 -29.16
CA ALA A 100 14.35 -19.42 -28.92
C ALA A 100 13.98 -18.71 -30.24
N TYR A 101 14.98 -18.43 -31.09
CA TYR A 101 14.77 -17.76 -32.37
C TYR A 101 14.01 -18.62 -33.39
N ALA A 102 14.10 -19.96 -33.31
CA ALA A 102 13.33 -20.87 -34.16
C ALA A 102 11.81 -20.76 -33.94
N LYS A 103 11.36 -20.30 -32.77
CA LYS A 103 9.95 -20.02 -32.48
C LYS A 103 9.38 -18.85 -33.29
N LYS A 104 10.25 -17.97 -33.82
CA LYS A 104 9.89 -16.77 -34.60
C LYS A 104 8.82 -15.95 -33.89
N PHE A 105 9.04 -15.67 -32.61
CA PHE A 105 8.10 -14.98 -31.75
C PHE A 105 7.63 -13.65 -32.35
N ARG A 106 6.35 -13.34 -32.21
CA ARG A 106 5.78 -12.05 -32.60
C ARG A 106 4.88 -11.57 -31.46
N PHE A 107 5.06 -10.31 -31.08
CA PHE A 107 4.12 -9.66 -30.18
C PHE A 107 2.74 -9.66 -30.82
N SER A 108 1.73 -10.08 -30.05
CA SER A 108 0.33 -10.11 -30.48
C SER A 108 -0.30 -8.72 -30.53
N THR A 109 0.29 -7.73 -29.85
CA THR A 109 -0.21 -6.36 -29.76
C THR A 109 0.89 -5.32 -29.89
N PHE A 110 0.55 -4.11 -30.35
CA PHE A 110 1.49 -2.99 -30.36
C PHE A 110 1.96 -2.64 -28.96
N LEU A 111 1.04 -2.60 -27.99
CA LEU A 111 1.36 -2.26 -26.61
C LEU A 111 2.40 -3.22 -26.00
N GLY A 112 2.25 -4.53 -26.22
CA GLY A 112 3.20 -5.52 -25.73
C GLY A 112 4.60 -5.31 -26.30
N ALA A 113 4.70 -5.03 -27.60
CA ALA A 113 5.96 -4.72 -28.25
C ALA A 113 6.56 -3.40 -27.72
N PHE A 114 5.76 -2.35 -27.66
CA PHE A 114 6.17 -1.03 -27.21
C PHE A 114 6.74 -1.10 -25.79
N LYS A 115 5.98 -1.67 -24.85
CA LYS A 115 6.36 -1.83 -23.44
C LYS A 115 7.65 -2.64 -23.26
N TYR A 116 7.79 -3.75 -24.00
CA TYR A 116 9.01 -4.54 -23.92
C TYR A 116 10.24 -3.70 -24.32
N TYR A 117 10.16 -2.96 -25.42
CA TYR A 117 11.29 -2.17 -25.91
C TYR A 117 11.52 -0.86 -25.14
N THR A 118 10.50 -0.29 -24.51
CA THR A 118 10.67 0.92 -23.70
C THR A 118 11.20 0.60 -22.30
N SER A 119 10.71 -0.46 -21.65
CA SER A 119 10.93 -0.66 -20.21
C SER A 119 11.72 -1.94 -19.85
N TYR A 120 11.75 -2.97 -20.70
CA TYR A 120 12.30 -4.29 -20.33
C TYR A 120 13.64 -4.64 -20.99
N THR A 121 13.72 -4.41 -22.30
CA THR A 121 14.87 -4.81 -23.10
C THR A 121 16.14 -4.11 -22.64
N LEU A 122 17.28 -4.78 -22.73
CA LEU A 122 18.57 -4.16 -22.51
C LEU A 122 18.84 -3.07 -23.56
N LYS A 123 19.26 -1.89 -23.08
CA LYS A 123 19.69 -0.75 -23.90
C LYS A 123 21.17 -0.45 -23.68
N THR A 124 21.77 0.28 -24.61
CA THR A 124 23.07 0.91 -24.39
C THR A 124 23.00 1.87 -23.18
N PHE A 125 24.11 2.11 -22.50
CA PHE A 125 24.12 2.97 -21.31
C PHE A 125 23.65 4.40 -21.55
N ASP A 126 23.78 4.90 -22.79
CA ASP A 126 23.23 6.20 -23.21
C ASP A 126 21.73 6.16 -23.54
N GLY A 127 21.10 4.98 -23.44
CA GLY A 127 19.68 4.73 -23.69
C GLY A 127 19.26 4.77 -25.15
N LYS A 128 20.19 4.98 -26.11
CA LYS A 128 19.83 5.28 -27.51
C LYS A 128 19.56 4.05 -28.37
N ARG A 129 20.11 2.89 -28.02
CA ARG A 129 20.03 1.68 -28.86
C ARG A 129 19.63 0.45 -28.06
N TYR A 130 18.96 -0.49 -28.72
CA TYR A 130 18.58 -1.78 -28.16
C TYR A 130 19.69 -2.81 -28.37
N LEU A 131 19.99 -3.58 -27.32
CA LEU A 131 20.97 -4.67 -27.31
C LEU A 131 20.32 -6.06 -27.28
N GLU A 132 19.05 -6.12 -26.85
CA GLU A 132 18.25 -7.35 -26.79
C GLU A 132 16.99 -7.26 -27.68
N ARG A 133 16.61 -8.41 -28.23
CA ARG A 133 15.26 -8.78 -28.66
C ARG A 133 14.61 -9.65 -27.58
N PHE A 134 13.31 -9.91 -27.70
CA PHE A 134 12.56 -10.69 -26.71
C PHE A 134 13.19 -12.06 -26.47
N GLU A 135 13.59 -12.74 -27.55
CA GLU A 135 14.21 -14.05 -27.49
C GLU A 135 15.52 -14.05 -26.69
N ASP A 136 16.34 -12.99 -26.81
CA ASP A 136 17.59 -12.85 -26.06
C ASP A 136 17.32 -12.75 -24.55
N ARG A 137 16.33 -11.92 -24.17
CA ARG A 137 15.95 -11.72 -22.77
C ARG A 137 15.44 -13.01 -22.17
N VAL A 138 14.58 -13.74 -22.89
CA VAL A 138 14.07 -15.04 -22.43
C VAL A 138 15.21 -16.03 -22.21
N CYS A 139 16.18 -16.11 -23.13
CA CYS A 139 17.34 -16.97 -22.97
C CYS A 139 18.14 -16.63 -21.71
N MET A 140 18.43 -15.35 -21.48
CA MET A 140 19.18 -14.93 -20.29
C MET A 140 18.42 -15.17 -18.98
N VAL A 141 17.11 -14.96 -18.97
CA VAL A 141 16.25 -15.30 -17.82
C VAL A 141 16.31 -16.80 -17.54
N ALA A 142 16.12 -17.64 -18.57
CA ALA A 142 16.16 -19.09 -18.43
C ALA A 142 17.53 -19.58 -17.94
N LEU A 143 18.63 -19.07 -18.51
CA LEU A 143 20.00 -19.42 -18.09
C LEU A 143 20.27 -19.02 -16.63
N THR A 144 19.76 -17.86 -16.21
CA THR A 144 19.92 -17.38 -14.84
C THR A 144 19.16 -18.27 -13.86
N LEU A 145 17.88 -18.53 -14.12
CA LEU A 145 17.00 -19.31 -13.24
C LEU A 145 17.38 -20.78 -13.17
N ALA A 146 17.83 -21.36 -14.28
CA ALA A 146 18.21 -22.76 -14.35
C ALA A 146 19.59 -23.06 -13.72
N ALA A 147 20.40 -22.03 -13.45
CA ALA A 147 21.62 -22.11 -12.64
C ALA A 147 22.61 -23.24 -13.03
N GLY A 148 22.68 -23.61 -14.31
CA GLY A 148 23.55 -24.66 -14.86
C GLY A 148 22.79 -25.90 -15.34
N ASP A 149 21.50 -26.05 -14.99
CA ASP A 149 20.66 -27.14 -15.47
C ASP A 149 20.16 -26.85 -16.91
N THR A 150 20.75 -27.55 -17.87
CA THR A 150 20.43 -27.37 -19.29
C THR A 150 18.98 -27.76 -19.63
N ALA A 151 18.45 -28.82 -19.02
CA ALA A 151 17.10 -29.29 -19.30
C ALA A 151 16.05 -28.33 -18.74
N LEU A 152 16.31 -27.74 -17.58
CA LEU A 152 15.45 -26.69 -17.02
C LEU A 152 15.51 -25.41 -17.86
N ALA A 153 16.69 -25.00 -18.33
CA ALA A 153 16.83 -23.82 -19.19
C ALA A 153 16.03 -23.95 -20.48
N GLU A 154 16.08 -25.11 -21.15
CA GLU A 154 15.28 -25.38 -22.36
C GLU A 154 13.79 -25.30 -22.09
N LYS A 155 13.31 -25.91 -20.99
CA LYS A 155 11.90 -25.84 -20.59
C LYS A 155 11.47 -24.40 -20.32
N LEU A 156 12.26 -23.64 -19.57
CA LEU A 156 11.94 -22.24 -19.27
C LEU A 156 11.84 -21.40 -20.54
N VAL A 157 12.75 -21.57 -21.50
CA VAL A 157 12.66 -20.87 -22.80
C VAL A 157 11.36 -21.21 -23.51
N ASP A 158 10.97 -22.49 -23.57
CA ASP A 158 9.73 -22.89 -24.23
C ASP A 158 8.48 -22.34 -23.53
N GLU A 159 8.41 -22.48 -22.20
CA GLU A 159 7.25 -22.03 -21.43
C GLU A 159 7.07 -20.51 -21.51
N ILE A 160 8.17 -19.74 -21.51
CA ILE A 160 8.12 -18.29 -21.58
C ILE A 160 7.78 -17.81 -23.00
N ILE A 161 8.45 -18.34 -24.04
CA ILE A 161 8.18 -17.91 -25.43
C ILE A 161 6.79 -18.31 -25.89
N ASP A 162 6.30 -19.47 -25.46
CA ASP A 162 4.93 -19.91 -25.78
C ASP A 162 3.86 -19.17 -24.95
N GLY A 163 4.26 -18.28 -24.03
CA GLY A 163 3.35 -17.47 -23.21
C GLY A 163 2.64 -18.24 -22.09
N ARG A 164 3.09 -19.45 -21.76
CA ARG A 164 2.52 -20.28 -20.68
C ARG A 164 3.04 -19.88 -19.31
N PHE A 165 4.23 -19.28 -19.24
CA PHE A 165 4.84 -18.80 -18.02
C PHE A 165 5.42 -17.40 -18.21
N GLN A 166 5.06 -16.47 -17.32
CA GLN A 166 5.64 -15.12 -17.30
C GLN A 166 6.29 -14.89 -15.94
N PRO A 167 7.63 -14.80 -15.85
CA PRO A 167 8.30 -14.44 -14.61
C PRO A 167 7.88 -13.05 -14.15
N ALA A 168 7.89 -12.82 -12.83
CA ALA A 168 7.63 -11.51 -12.25
C ALA A 168 8.55 -10.44 -12.84
N THR A 169 8.06 -9.21 -12.97
CA THR A 169 8.79 -8.07 -13.55
C THR A 169 10.23 -7.94 -13.08
N PRO A 170 10.56 -7.92 -11.76
CA PRO A 170 11.97 -7.79 -11.34
C PRO A 170 12.82 -8.98 -11.79
N THR A 171 12.28 -10.20 -11.80
CA THR A 171 12.99 -11.38 -12.31
C THR A 171 13.25 -11.27 -13.82
N PHE A 172 12.23 -10.96 -14.61
CA PHE A 172 12.35 -10.85 -16.06
C PHE A 172 13.26 -9.69 -16.48
N LEU A 173 13.17 -8.56 -15.77
CA LEU A 173 13.94 -7.35 -16.02
C LEU A 173 15.43 -7.50 -15.71
N ASN A 174 15.76 -8.15 -14.59
CA ASN A 174 17.11 -8.13 -14.01
C ASN A 174 17.97 -9.35 -14.35
N SER A 175 17.37 -10.53 -14.58
CA SER A 175 18.13 -11.79 -14.71
C SER A 175 19.20 -11.73 -15.81
N GLY A 176 20.46 -12.00 -15.46
CA GLY A 176 21.58 -12.06 -16.41
C GLY A 176 22.19 -10.71 -16.83
N LYS A 177 21.63 -9.56 -16.41
CA LYS A 177 22.24 -8.25 -16.62
C LYS A 177 23.32 -7.98 -15.55
N LYS A 178 24.41 -7.29 -15.90
CA LYS A 178 25.46 -6.94 -14.94
C LYS A 178 25.03 -5.79 -14.02
N GLN A 179 24.44 -4.74 -14.59
CA GLN A 179 23.83 -3.64 -13.85
C GLN A 179 22.37 -3.99 -13.59
N ARG A 180 22.08 -4.64 -12.46
CA ARG A 180 20.75 -5.14 -12.14
C ARG A 180 20.32 -4.83 -10.71
N GLY A 181 19.01 -4.64 -10.53
CA GLY A 181 18.39 -4.76 -9.21
C GLY A 181 18.27 -6.24 -8.80
N GLU A 182 17.86 -6.49 -7.56
CA GLU A 182 17.51 -7.85 -7.13
C GLU A 182 16.31 -8.38 -7.93
N PRO A 183 16.18 -9.70 -8.16
CA PRO A 183 15.07 -10.28 -8.92
C PRO A 183 13.75 -10.29 -8.14
N VAL A 184 13.73 -9.71 -6.93
CA VAL A 184 12.61 -9.68 -6.01
C VAL A 184 12.43 -8.26 -5.44
N SER A 185 11.19 -7.82 -5.36
CA SER A 185 10.78 -6.61 -4.64
C SER A 185 10.04 -6.97 -3.35
N CYS A 186 10.50 -6.50 -2.18
CA CYS A 186 9.97 -6.90 -0.86
C CYS A 186 9.80 -5.73 0.12
N PHE A 187 9.00 -5.97 1.16
CA PHE A 187 9.00 -5.22 2.42
C PHE A 187 9.71 -6.03 3.52
N PRO A 188 10.36 -5.38 4.51
CA PRO A 188 10.96 -6.08 5.65
C PRO A 188 9.89 -6.64 6.60
N ALA A 189 10.26 -7.66 7.39
CA ALA A 189 9.45 -8.14 8.50
C ALA A 189 9.08 -7.01 9.47
N GLY A 190 7.89 -7.09 10.06
CA GLY A 190 7.28 -6.07 10.90
C GLY A 190 6.52 -4.99 10.11
N THR A 191 6.59 -4.97 8.77
CA THR A 191 5.79 -4.05 7.95
C THR A 191 4.30 -4.33 8.18
N PRO A 192 3.50 -3.32 8.61
CA PRO A 192 2.08 -3.52 8.86
C PRO A 192 1.28 -3.59 7.55
N VAL A 193 0.44 -4.60 7.42
CA VAL A 193 -0.53 -4.79 6.33
C VAL A 193 -1.93 -4.76 6.93
N TYR A 194 -2.81 -3.93 6.38
CA TYR A 194 -4.18 -3.81 6.88
C TYR A 194 -5.03 -5.00 6.46
N THR A 195 -5.65 -5.66 7.44
CA THR A 195 -6.64 -6.73 7.26
C THR A 195 -8.00 -6.27 7.81
N PRO A 196 -9.11 -6.99 7.56
CA PRO A 196 -10.41 -6.65 8.14
C PRO A 196 -10.40 -6.57 9.68
N GLU A 197 -9.54 -7.36 10.33
CA GLU A 197 -9.39 -7.36 11.79
C GLU A 197 -8.36 -6.33 12.30
N GLY A 198 -7.78 -5.53 11.40
CA GLY A 198 -6.74 -4.54 11.71
C GLY A 198 -5.37 -4.88 11.12
N PRO A 199 -4.34 -4.07 11.42
CA PRO A 199 -3.00 -4.27 10.88
C PRO A 199 -2.34 -5.53 11.45
N LYS A 200 -1.80 -6.38 10.57
CA LYS A 200 -0.95 -7.54 10.90
C LYS A 200 0.46 -7.33 10.33
N ALA A 201 1.47 -7.91 10.95
CA ALA A 201 2.82 -7.88 10.39
C ALA A 201 2.89 -8.76 9.15
N ILE A 202 3.58 -8.32 8.09
CA ILE A 202 3.59 -8.99 6.78
C ILE A 202 4.01 -10.47 6.86
N GLU A 203 4.95 -10.81 7.74
CA GLU A 203 5.44 -12.18 7.95
C GLU A 203 4.45 -13.11 8.66
N THR A 204 3.37 -12.55 9.22
CA THR A 204 2.31 -13.32 9.89
C THR A 204 1.13 -13.63 8.98
N LEU A 205 1.13 -13.12 7.75
CA LEU A 205 0.09 -13.38 6.76
C LEU A 205 0.27 -14.76 6.14
N HIS A 206 -0.84 -15.35 5.71
CA HIS A 206 -0.89 -16.65 5.03
C HIS A 206 -1.80 -16.57 3.81
N ALA A 207 -1.65 -17.53 2.89
CA ALA A 207 -2.60 -17.70 1.80
C ALA A 207 -4.02 -17.90 2.36
N GLY A 208 -4.98 -17.15 1.82
CA GLY A 208 -6.36 -17.10 2.30
C GLY A 208 -6.70 -15.91 3.20
N ASP A 209 -5.69 -15.23 3.78
CA ASP A 209 -5.93 -13.98 4.51
C ASP A 209 -6.46 -12.89 3.56
N ARG A 210 -7.22 -11.92 4.11
CA ARG A 210 -7.70 -10.76 3.34
C ARG A 210 -6.90 -9.51 3.71
N VAL A 211 -6.46 -8.76 2.70
CA VAL A 211 -5.64 -7.54 2.86
C VAL A 211 -6.22 -6.37 2.06
N LEU A 212 -6.06 -5.16 2.58
CA LEU A 212 -6.56 -3.94 1.95
C LEU A 212 -5.77 -3.63 0.68
N SER A 213 -6.47 -3.44 -0.43
CA SER A 213 -5.93 -3.10 -1.75
C SER A 213 -6.02 -1.58 -2.02
N HIS A 214 -5.36 -1.13 -3.08
CA HIS A 214 -5.29 0.27 -3.51
C HIS A 214 -6.66 0.85 -3.93
N ASP A 215 -7.62 -0.01 -4.29
CA ASP A 215 -8.99 0.37 -4.64
C ASP A 215 -9.92 0.46 -3.41
N GLY A 216 -9.39 0.23 -2.22
CA GLY A 216 -10.14 0.25 -0.96
C GLY A 216 -10.92 -1.05 -0.67
N SER A 217 -10.83 -2.06 -1.53
CA SER A 217 -11.40 -3.38 -1.29
C SER A 217 -10.42 -4.29 -0.52
N TYR A 218 -10.94 -5.36 0.06
CA TYR A 218 -10.12 -6.40 0.70
C TYR A 218 -9.96 -7.60 -0.22
N SER A 219 -8.74 -7.83 -0.69
CA SER A 219 -8.36 -8.92 -1.59
C SER A 219 -7.77 -10.11 -0.84
N VAL A 220 -7.96 -11.32 -1.37
CA VAL A 220 -7.41 -12.54 -0.77
C VAL A 220 -5.94 -12.69 -1.16
N VAL A 221 -5.10 -12.99 -0.17
CA VAL A 221 -3.69 -13.34 -0.38
C VAL A 221 -3.63 -14.72 -1.01
N GLU A 222 -3.12 -14.83 -2.24
CA GLU A 222 -3.00 -16.12 -2.93
C GLU A 222 -1.77 -16.91 -2.46
N SER A 223 -0.67 -16.21 -2.20
CA SER A 223 0.59 -16.80 -1.75
C SER A 223 1.44 -15.79 -0.98
N VAL A 224 2.36 -16.31 -0.16
CA VAL A 224 3.32 -15.51 0.59
C VAL A 224 4.72 -15.90 0.14
N VAL A 225 5.56 -14.90 -0.09
CA VAL A 225 6.94 -15.09 -0.56
C VAL A 225 7.89 -14.47 0.47
N GLU A 226 8.80 -15.29 0.98
CA GLU A 226 9.88 -14.85 1.87
C GLU A 226 11.22 -15.03 1.15
N ASN A 227 12.09 -14.02 1.26
CA ASN A 227 13.44 -14.08 0.70
C ASN A 227 14.46 -13.47 1.65
N PRO A 228 15.58 -14.16 1.94
CA PRO A 228 16.70 -13.53 2.61
C PRO A 228 17.30 -12.46 1.69
N ASN A 229 17.37 -11.22 2.18
CA ASN A 229 17.87 -10.08 1.41
C ASN A 229 18.84 -9.24 2.27
N ASN A 230 19.99 -8.88 1.72
CA ASN A 230 21.01 -8.03 2.34
C ASN A 230 21.13 -6.65 1.67
N GLN A 231 20.26 -6.33 0.72
CA GLN A 231 20.19 -5.06 0.01
C GLN A 231 19.81 -3.92 0.96
N ALA A 232 20.40 -2.74 0.74
CA ALA A 232 19.99 -1.53 1.43
C ALA A 232 18.54 -1.16 1.05
N LEU A 233 17.70 -0.95 2.07
CA LEU A 233 16.30 -0.55 1.87
C LEU A 233 16.19 0.95 1.59
N VAL A 234 15.20 1.31 0.77
CA VAL A 234 14.73 2.69 0.62
C VAL A 234 13.75 3.00 1.76
N SER A 235 13.79 4.25 2.23
CA SER A 235 12.88 4.77 3.26
C SER A 235 12.17 6.01 2.72
N ILE A 236 10.86 5.91 2.47
CA ILE A 236 10.03 6.99 1.93
C ILE A 236 9.21 7.58 3.08
N SER A 237 9.56 8.81 3.47
CA SER A 237 8.78 9.60 4.42
C SER A 237 7.76 10.44 3.67
N HIS A 238 6.48 10.35 4.05
CA HIS A 238 5.40 11.06 3.37
C HIS A 238 4.41 11.68 4.35
N PHE A 239 3.67 12.69 3.88
CA PHE A 239 2.68 13.38 4.70
C PHE A 239 1.51 12.44 5.07
N GLY A 240 0.92 12.65 6.24
CA GLY A 240 -0.22 11.88 6.74
C GLY A 240 0.13 10.61 7.51
N HIS A 241 1.39 10.13 7.44
CA HIS A 241 1.83 8.94 8.13
C HIS A 241 3.07 9.22 8.98
N LYS A 242 3.12 8.67 10.20
CA LYS A 242 4.24 8.87 11.13
C LYS A 242 5.45 8.00 10.78
N GLU A 243 5.20 6.76 10.39
CA GLU A 243 6.24 5.79 10.07
C GLU A 243 6.51 5.79 8.57
N PRO A 244 7.77 5.78 8.13
CA PRO A 244 8.10 5.76 6.70
C PRO A 244 7.82 4.40 6.07
N ILE A 245 7.55 4.39 4.78
CA ILE A 245 7.51 3.16 3.98
C ILE A 245 8.95 2.68 3.80
N ARG A 246 9.24 1.44 4.21
CA ARG A 246 10.56 0.83 4.06
C ARG A 246 10.45 -0.38 3.15
N CYS A 247 11.15 -0.38 2.02
CA CYS A 247 11.09 -1.48 1.05
C CYS A 247 12.39 -1.57 0.24
N THR A 248 12.53 -2.64 -0.54
CA THR A 248 13.63 -2.76 -1.51
C THR A 248 13.54 -1.67 -2.58
N PRO A 249 14.66 -1.16 -3.12
CA PRO A 249 14.70 -0.10 -4.13
C PRO A 249 13.78 -0.30 -5.34
N GLU A 250 13.60 -1.54 -5.80
CA GLU A 250 12.78 -1.88 -6.97
C GLU A 250 11.29 -2.09 -6.63
N HIS A 251 10.87 -1.93 -5.37
CA HIS A 251 9.48 -2.19 -4.98
C HIS A 251 8.53 -1.18 -5.62
N PRO A 252 7.51 -1.60 -6.38
CA PRO A 252 6.57 -0.66 -6.99
C PRO A 252 5.71 0.05 -5.94
N ILE A 253 5.65 1.38 -6.02
CA ILE A 253 4.82 2.24 -5.19
C ILE A 253 3.89 3.02 -6.13
N LEU A 254 2.59 2.92 -5.87
CA LEU A 254 1.60 3.71 -6.60
C LEU A 254 1.64 5.15 -6.10
N VAL A 255 1.90 6.08 -7.02
CA VAL A 255 1.97 7.51 -6.73
C VAL A 255 1.08 8.28 -7.68
N TRP A 256 0.67 9.47 -7.24
CA TRP A 256 0.17 10.51 -8.12
C TRP A 256 1.30 11.53 -8.37
N THR A 257 1.54 11.86 -9.63
CA THR A 257 2.61 12.77 -10.04
C THR A 257 2.21 13.62 -11.24
N THR A 258 2.83 14.79 -11.36
CA THR A 258 2.74 15.65 -12.56
C THR A 258 3.94 15.48 -13.49
N ARG A 259 4.92 14.66 -13.11
CA ARG A 259 6.11 14.36 -13.92
C ARG A 259 5.71 13.48 -15.10
N GLU A 260 6.29 13.74 -16.28
CA GLU A 260 6.15 12.84 -17.43
C GLU A 260 7.02 11.60 -17.22
N VAL A 261 6.44 10.57 -16.61
CA VAL A 261 7.10 9.29 -16.31
C VAL A 261 6.23 8.12 -16.74
N GLU A 262 6.86 7.04 -17.19
CA GLU A 262 6.15 5.80 -17.53
C GLU A 262 5.83 4.98 -16.27
N SER A 263 4.63 4.40 -16.22
CA SER A 263 4.23 3.50 -15.13
C SER A 263 4.84 2.11 -15.32
N LEU A 264 5.43 1.55 -14.26
CA LEU A 264 5.99 0.20 -14.26
C LEU A 264 4.92 -0.89 -14.45
N ILE A 265 3.73 -0.65 -13.89
CA ILE A 265 2.57 -1.55 -13.95
C ILE A 265 1.44 -0.80 -14.64
N GLU A 266 0.77 -1.46 -15.58
CA GLU A 266 -0.41 -0.93 -16.26
C GLU A 266 -1.65 -1.61 -15.67
N GLY A 267 -2.74 -0.87 -15.48
CA GLY A 267 -3.85 -1.35 -14.65
C GLY A 267 -3.52 -1.26 -13.16
N ASP A 268 -4.30 -1.94 -12.32
CA ASP A 268 -4.12 -1.96 -10.86
C ASP A 268 -3.93 -0.54 -10.26
N GLY A 269 -4.81 0.37 -10.66
CA GLY A 269 -4.82 1.76 -10.18
C GLY A 269 -3.94 2.72 -10.97
N ALA A 270 -3.10 2.25 -11.91
CA ALA A 270 -2.40 3.15 -12.82
C ALA A 270 -3.36 3.81 -13.81
N ASP A 271 -3.25 5.12 -13.89
CA ASP A 271 -3.92 5.99 -14.84
C ASP A 271 -2.99 7.16 -15.19
N PRO A 272 -2.03 6.95 -16.11
CA PRO A 272 -1.05 7.96 -16.46
C PRO A 272 -1.67 9.25 -17.00
N PHE A 273 -2.88 9.19 -17.59
CA PHE A 273 -3.59 10.38 -18.08
C PHE A 273 -4.04 11.30 -16.94
N ASN A 274 -4.31 10.72 -15.76
CA ASN A 274 -4.65 11.45 -14.55
C ASN A 274 -3.50 11.50 -13.53
N GLY A 275 -2.28 11.13 -13.94
CA GLY A 275 -1.05 11.23 -13.14
C GLY A 275 -0.79 10.06 -12.18
N PHE A 276 -1.61 8.99 -12.20
CA PHE A 276 -1.41 7.82 -11.35
C PHE A 276 -0.48 6.81 -12.01
N VAL A 277 0.67 6.54 -11.39
CA VAL A 277 1.71 5.68 -11.95
C VAL A 277 2.37 4.83 -10.86
N TRP A 278 2.76 3.62 -11.21
CA TRP A 278 3.61 2.77 -10.37
C TRP A 278 5.07 3.09 -10.64
N LEU A 279 5.80 3.58 -9.65
CA LEU A 279 7.24 3.83 -9.73
C LEU A 279 8.00 2.89 -8.81
N ALA A 280 9.26 2.57 -9.14
CA ALA A 280 10.10 1.88 -8.18
C ALA A 280 10.36 2.81 -6.99
N ALA A 281 10.46 2.25 -5.79
CA ALA A 281 10.66 3.03 -4.56
C ALA A 281 11.85 4.01 -4.64
N LYS A 282 12.92 3.64 -5.36
CA LYS A 282 14.09 4.50 -5.57
C LYS A 282 13.84 5.69 -6.51
N ASP A 283 12.81 5.63 -7.35
CA ASP A 283 12.48 6.62 -8.37
C ASP A 283 11.34 7.57 -7.93
N VAL A 284 10.79 7.34 -6.74
CA VAL A 284 9.83 8.25 -6.08
C VAL A 284 10.54 9.56 -5.73
N ASP A 285 9.96 10.67 -6.16
CA ASP A 285 10.48 12.01 -5.95
C ASP A 285 9.72 12.75 -4.83
N ALA A 286 10.34 13.76 -4.24
CA ALA A 286 9.74 14.56 -3.17
C ALA A 286 8.48 15.34 -3.62
N THR A 287 8.27 15.51 -4.92
CA THR A 287 7.08 16.15 -5.50
C THR A 287 5.91 15.18 -5.72
N ASP A 288 6.12 13.88 -5.57
CA ASP A 288 5.08 12.87 -5.77
C ASP A 288 4.20 12.71 -4.52
N PHE A 289 2.94 12.30 -4.75
CA PHE A 289 1.99 12.00 -3.69
C PHE A 289 1.79 10.50 -3.59
N ILE A 290 2.03 9.93 -2.41
CA ILE A 290 1.79 8.50 -2.16
C ILE A 290 0.29 8.24 -2.17
N VAL A 291 -0.15 7.28 -2.97
CA VAL A 291 -1.55 6.85 -2.98
C VAL A 291 -1.82 6.00 -1.74
N THR A 292 -2.88 6.35 -1.01
CA THR A 292 -3.35 5.59 0.15
C THR A 292 -4.84 5.31 -0.03
N ALA A 293 -5.27 4.14 0.43
CA ALA A 293 -6.66 3.71 0.33
C ALA A 293 -7.27 3.57 1.73
N ALA A 294 -8.55 3.91 1.84
CA ALA A 294 -9.36 3.59 3.00
C ALA A 294 -10.31 2.43 2.63
N PRO A 295 -10.62 1.53 3.58
CA PRO A 295 -11.59 0.46 3.33
C PRO A 295 -12.95 1.02 2.87
N LEU A 296 -13.46 0.51 1.75
CA LEU A 296 -14.83 0.78 1.29
C LEU A 296 -15.87 -0.11 1.98
N GLU A 297 -15.44 -1.29 2.43
CA GLU A 297 -16.28 -2.24 3.16
C GLU A 297 -16.69 -1.63 4.50
N ARG A 298 -18.00 -1.50 4.72
CA ARG A 298 -18.55 -1.04 6.00
C ARG A 298 -18.81 -2.25 6.88
N ARG A 299 -18.36 -2.18 8.13
CA ARG A 299 -18.76 -3.17 9.14
C ARG A 299 -20.06 -2.77 9.82
N GLU A 300 -20.72 -3.75 10.41
CA GLU A 300 -21.87 -3.49 11.28
C GLU A 300 -21.45 -2.68 12.51
N ARG A 301 -22.41 -1.87 12.99
CA ARG A 301 -22.26 -1.08 14.20
C ARG A 301 -21.97 -2.00 15.38
N ARG A 302 -20.88 -1.73 16.10
CA ARG A 302 -20.53 -2.53 17.28
C ARG A 302 -21.33 -2.08 18.49
N VAL A 303 -21.64 -3.06 19.34
CA VAL A 303 -22.16 -2.85 20.69
C VAL A 303 -21.14 -3.39 21.67
N TYR A 304 -20.63 -2.52 22.54
CA TYR A 304 -19.68 -2.88 23.60
C TYR A 304 -20.45 -3.42 24.81
N ASP A 305 -20.15 -4.64 25.26
CA ASP A 305 -20.59 -5.15 26.57
C ASP A 305 -19.59 -4.70 27.65
N LEU A 306 -19.97 -3.67 28.40
CA LEU A 306 -19.15 -3.08 29.44
C LEU A 306 -18.91 -4.03 30.62
N MET A 307 -19.59 -5.19 30.69
CA MET A 307 -19.26 -6.24 31.65
C MET A 307 -17.83 -6.76 31.46
N GLU A 308 -17.27 -6.67 30.25
CA GLU A 308 -15.88 -7.03 29.95
C GLU A 308 -14.85 -6.12 30.67
N HIS A 309 -15.28 -4.97 31.18
CA HIS A 309 -14.43 -3.94 31.77
C HIS A 309 -14.59 -3.75 33.31
N VAL A 310 -15.45 -4.54 33.97
CA VAL A 310 -15.83 -4.33 35.39
C VAL A 310 -14.72 -4.58 36.41
N GLY A 311 -13.67 -5.30 36.01
CA GLY A 311 -12.56 -5.64 36.89
C GLY A 311 -12.97 -6.49 38.10
N PRO A 312 -12.18 -6.51 39.19
CA PRO A 312 -12.38 -7.43 40.30
C PRO A 312 -13.61 -7.06 41.16
N GLY A 313 -14.25 -8.11 41.67
CA GLY A 313 -15.46 -8.04 42.47
C GLY A 313 -16.67 -8.61 41.72
N VAL A 314 -17.79 -8.70 42.43
CA VAL A 314 -19.05 -9.19 41.85
C VAL A 314 -19.84 -8.01 41.30
N HIS A 315 -20.23 -8.10 40.05
CA HIS A 315 -21.04 -7.11 39.35
C HIS A 315 -22.27 -7.82 38.77
N GLU A 316 -23.40 -7.13 38.76
CA GLU A 316 -24.64 -7.63 38.18
C GLU A 316 -25.32 -6.52 37.40
N GLU A 317 -26.11 -6.92 36.40
CA GLU A 317 -26.95 -6.02 35.63
C GLU A 317 -28.30 -5.85 36.33
N VAL A 318 -28.72 -4.61 36.53
CA VAL A 318 -30.02 -4.24 37.09
C VAL A 318 -30.57 -3.06 36.30
N ASP A 319 -31.71 -3.26 35.64
CA ASP A 319 -32.39 -2.26 34.80
C ASP A 319 -31.48 -1.74 33.66
N GLY A 320 -30.69 -2.61 33.03
CA GLY A 320 -29.74 -2.25 31.97
C GLY A 320 -28.44 -1.60 32.45
N LEU A 321 -28.31 -1.34 33.76
CA LEU A 321 -27.13 -0.74 34.38
C LEU A 321 -26.27 -1.79 35.08
N ILE A 322 -24.96 -1.69 34.89
CA ILE A 322 -23.99 -2.44 35.68
C ILE A 322 -23.94 -1.84 37.08
N ARG A 323 -24.08 -2.69 38.10
CA ARG A 323 -23.94 -2.32 39.52
C ARG A 323 -22.95 -3.23 40.21
N LYS A 324 -22.18 -2.66 41.15
CA LYS A 324 -21.25 -3.43 41.99
C LYS A 324 -21.95 -3.96 43.23
N VAL A 325 -21.93 -5.28 43.39
CA VAL A 325 -22.48 -5.95 44.57
C VAL A 325 -21.59 -5.65 45.77
N ASN A 326 -22.23 -5.37 46.90
CA ASN A 326 -21.54 -5.13 48.17
C ASN A 326 -20.87 -6.43 48.64
N SER A 327 -19.54 -6.43 48.75
CA SER A 327 -18.76 -7.58 49.20
C SER A 327 -18.73 -7.75 50.72
N ASP A 328 -19.17 -6.74 51.48
CA ASP A 328 -19.25 -6.83 52.94
C ASP A 328 -20.50 -7.63 53.34
N ALA A 329 -20.28 -8.86 53.81
CA ALA A 329 -21.35 -9.78 54.21
C ALA A 329 -22.27 -9.21 55.30
N LYS A 330 -21.80 -8.28 56.16
CA LYS A 330 -22.62 -7.65 57.21
C LYS A 330 -23.55 -6.57 56.66
N ASN A 331 -23.13 -5.88 55.60
CA ASN A 331 -23.86 -4.76 55.02
C ASN A 331 -24.64 -5.12 53.74
N ARG A 332 -24.32 -6.25 53.10
CA ARG A 332 -24.98 -6.73 51.87
C ARG A 332 -26.47 -7.01 52.06
N SER A 333 -26.90 -7.49 53.22
CA SER A 333 -28.32 -7.78 53.52
C SER A 333 -29.18 -6.52 53.66
N LYS A 334 -28.58 -5.37 54.00
CA LYS A 334 -29.25 -4.07 54.11
C LYS A 334 -29.12 -3.24 52.84
N GLN A 335 -28.01 -3.41 52.11
CA GLN A 335 -27.71 -2.68 50.89
C GLN A 335 -26.93 -3.57 49.92
N ARG A 336 -27.66 -4.12 48.93
CA ARG A 336 -27.15 -5.09 47.95
C ARG A 336 -26.06 -4.50 47.05
N HIS A 337 -26.20 -3.24 46.64
CA HIS A 337 -25.27 -2.54 45.74
C HIS A 337 -24.52 -1.41 46.44
N ARG A 338 -23.26 -1.19 46.07
CA ARG A 338 -22.41 -0.14 46.64
C ARG A 338 -22.86 1.26 46.17
N ILE A 339 -23.18 2.18 47.10
CA ILE A 339 -23.61 3.56 46.77
C ILE A 339 -22.54 4.33 45.97
N GLY A 340 -21.28 4.27 46.40
CA GLY A 340 -20.19 5.03 45.75
C GLY A 340 -19.69 4.43 44.43
N PHE A 341 -20.41 3.47 43.85
CA PHE A 341 -20.08 2.92 42.55
C PHE A 341 -20.86 3.65 41.45
N VAL A 342 -20.15 4.21 40.47
CA VAL A 342 -20.77 4.84 39.31
C VAL A 342 -21.40 3.75 38.44
N SER A 343 -22.73 3.66 38.47
CA SER A 343 -23.48 2.73 37.62
C SER A 343 -23.48 3.25 36.19
N VAL A 344 -23.35 2.36 35.21
CA VAL A 344 -23.29 2.70 33.79
C VAL A 344 -24.08 1.69 32.96
N ASN A 345 -24.51 2.08 31.77
CA ASN A 345 -25.11 1.16 30.80
C ASN A 345 -24.23 -0.08 30.61
N ARG A 346 -24.85 -1.26 30.52
CA ARG A 346 -24.13 -2.49 30.15
C ARG A 346 -23.74 -2.49 28.69
N TYR A 347 -24.66 -2.12 27.81
CA TYR A 347 -24.44 -2.11 26.38
C TYR A 347 -24.28 -0.66 25.90
N VAL A 348 -23.20 -0.38 25.18
CA VAL A 348 -22.95 0.94 24.59
C VAL A 348 -22.66 0.75 23.11
N GLU A 349 -23.46 1.37 22.26
CA GLU A 349 -23.30 1.29 20.81
C GLU A 349 -22.29 2.31 20.31
N GLU A 350 -21.71 2.07 19.12
CA GLU A 350 -20.95 3.05 18.36
C GLU A 350 -21.86 4.16 17.80
N SER A 351 -22.38 4.98 18.70
CA SER A 351 -23.23 6.13 18.37
C SER A 351 -22.42 7.39 18.13
N TYR A 352 -23.08 8.43 17.59
CA TYR A 352 -22.53 9.78 17.54
C TYR A 352 -22.01 10.25 18.91
N ASP A 353 -22.75 9.96 19.99
CA ASP A 353 -22.40 10.39 21.35
C ASP A 353 -21.12 9.72 21.85
N LEU A 354 -20.95 8.42 21.63
CA LEU A 354 -19.72 7.73 22.01
C LEU A 354 -18.52 8.27 21.22
N GLY A 355 -18.71 8.51 19.92
CA GLY A 355 -17.73 9.18 19.07
C GLY A 355 -17.36 10.55 19.63
N LEU A 356 -18.35 11.39 19.93
CA LEU A 356 -18.16 12.75 20.47
C LEU A 356 -17.34 12.74 21.76
N ILE A 357 -17.68 11.85 22.69
CA ILE A 357 -16.95 11.67 23.96
C ILE A 357 -15.49 11.26 23.67
N LEU A 358 -15.27 10.33 22.75
CA LEU A 358 -13.93 9.90 22.37
C LEU A 358 -13.13 11.02 21.69
N GLY A 359 -13.77 11.86 20.88
CA GLY A 359 -13.14 13.02 20.24
C GLY A 359 -12.64 14.03 21.26
N TRP A 360 -13.50 14.38 22.23
CA TRP A 360 -13.13 15.19 23.39
C TRP A 360 -12.02 14.55 24.22
N TYR A 361 -12.06 13.22 24.37
CA TYR A 361 -11.02 12.49 25.06
C TYR A 361 -9.67 12.64 24.37
N VAL A 362 -9.63 12.45 23.04
CA VAL A 362 -8.39 12.53 22.26
C VAL A 362 -7.78 13.94 22.36
N SER A 363 -8.59 14.98 22.22
CA SER A 363 -8.15 16.39 22.24
C SER A 363 -7.75 16.90 23.63
N ARG A 364 -8.67 16.86 24.61
CA ARG A 364 -8.50 17.47 25.94
C ARG A 364 -8.78 16.52 27.11
N GLY A 365 -8.79 15.22 26.86
CA GLY A 365 -9.02 14.21 27.90
C GLY A 365 -7.77 13.56 28.48
N HIS A 366 -7.91 12.97 29.66
CA HIS A 366 -6.92 12.03 30.20
C HIS A 366 -7.58 10.97 31.09
N ILE A 367 -6.88 9.83 31.26
CA ILE A 367 -7.32 8.76 32.17
C ILE A 367 -6.49 8.84 33.44
N SER A 368 -7.17 9.00 34.57
CA SER A 368 -6.57 8.88 35.90
C SER A 368 -6.33 7.41 36.26
N LYS A 369 -5.30 7.14 37.05
CA LYS A 369 -4.94 5.82 37.56
C LYS A 369 -4.96 5.84 39.08
N ARG A 370 -5.27 4.70 39.73
CA ARG A 370 -5.09 4.61 41.19
C ARG A 370 -3.61 4.59 41.51
N THR A 371 -3.19 5.35 42.52
CA THR A 371 -1.82 5.40 43.05
C THR A 371 -1.30 3.97 43.21
N ASP A 372 -0.09 3.72 42.68
CA ASP A 372 0.62 2.43 42.66
C ASP A 372 0.10 1.33 41.73
N SER A 373 -0.87 1.60 40.85
CA SER A 373 -1.38 0.62 39.89
C SER A 373 -1.46 1.16 38.46
N ARG A 374 -1.17 0.32 37.44
CA ARG A 374 -1.46 0.63 36.03
C ARG A 374 -2.97 0.59 35.70
N VAL A 375 -3.83 0.50 36.71
CA VAL A 375 -5.27 0.29 36.55
C VAL A 375 -5.99 1.63 36.35
N PRO A 376 -6.81 1.78 35.29
CA PRO A 376 -7.59 2.98 35.06
C PRO A 376 -8.64 3.18 36.15
N ASN A 377 -8.84 4.44 36.56
CA ASN A 377 -9.74 4.82 37.65
C ASN A 377 -10.93 5.66 37.16
N GLY A 378 -10.68 6.61 36.27
CA GLY A 378 -11.71 7.52 35.77
C GLY A 378 -11.22 8.32 34.57
N VAL A 379 -12.16 8.78 33.76
CA VAL A 379 -11.93 9.62 32.59
C VAL A 379 -12.21 11.08 32.95
N HIS A 380 -11.35 11.97 32.45
CA HIS A 380 -11.36 13.39 32.75
C HIS A 380 -11.29 14.17 31.44
N PHE A 381 -12.03 15.26 31.37
CA PHE A 381 -12.04 16.21 30.24
C PHE A 381 -11.79 17.61 30.77
N THR A 382 -10.97 18.39 30.09
CA THR A 382 -10.73 19.80 30.42
C THR A 382 -11.34 20.68 29.34
N VAL A 383 -12.29 21.53 29.73
CA VAL A 383 -13.02 22.45 28.84
C VAL A 383 -12.82 23.88 29.36
N GLY A 384 -12.85 24.90 28.51
CA GLY A 384 -12.77 26.29 28.94
C GLY A 384 -14.03 26.72 29.67
N ALA A 385 -13.91 27.55 30.71
CA ALA A 385 -15.07 28.03 31.48
C ALA A 385 -16.09 28.80 30.63
N HIS A 386 -15.63 29.48 29.57
CA HIS A 386 -16.48 30.19 28.62
C HIS A 386 -17.20 29.27 27.61
N GLU A 387 -16.76 28.02 27.46
CA GLU A 387 -17.30 27.06 26.48
C GLU A 387 -18.53 26.31 27.04
N ILE A 388 -19.51 27.06 27.58
CA ILE A 388 -20.66 26.49 28.32
C ILE A 388 -21.47 25.51 27.47
N GLU A 389 -21.68 25.81 26.19
CA GLU A 389 -22.42 24.95 25.27
C GLU A 389 -21.72 23.60 25.07
N TYR A 390 -20.39 23.60 24.95
CA TYR A 390 -19.60 22.37 24.83
C TYR A 390 -19.59 21.56 26.12
N GLN A 391 -19.58 22.22 27.28
CA GLN A 391 -19.73 21.52 28.57
C GLN A 391 -21.08 20.81 28.66
N GLN A 392 -22.16 21.49 28.28
CA GLN A 392 -23.51 20.91 28.29
C GLN A 392 -23.65 19.76 27.29
N GLU A 393 -23.15 19.94 26.06
CA GLU A 393 -23.18 18.93 25.03
C GLU A 393 -22.43 17.66 25.46
N LEU A 394 -21.21 17.82 25.99
CA LEU A 394 -20.41 16.71 26.49
C LEU A 394 -21.10 15.98 27.64
N ALA A 395 -21.69 16.72 28.60
CA ALA A 395 -22.44 16.13 29.71
C ALA A 395 -23.65 15.32 29.22
N LEU A 396 -24.42 15.87 28.27
CA LEU A 396 -25.59 15.20 27.70
C LEU A 396 -25.21 13.97 26.88
N ALA A 397 -24.18 14.05 26.05
CA ALA A 397 -23.66 12.91 25.30
C ALA A 397 -23.20 11.80 26.24
N PHE A 398 -22.46 12.16 27.30
CA PHE A 398 -22.00 11.20 28.31
C PHE A 398 -23.17 10.52 29.04
N LYS A 399 -24.21 11.28 29.37
CA LYS A 399 -25.43 10.74 29.97
C LYS A 399 -26.19 9.81 29.04
N ARG A 400 -26.30 10.13 27.75
CA ARG A 400 -26.96 9.26 26.76
C ARG A 400 -26.18 7.97 26.51
N ALA A 401 -24.86 8.07 26.36
CA ALA A 401 -24.01 6.91 26.08
C ALA A 401 -23.89 5.97 27.30
N PHE A 402 -23.58 6.52 28.49
CA PHE A 402 -23.21 5.72 29.65
C PHE A 402 -24.25 5.69 30.76
N ALA A 403 -25.35 6.44 30.69
CA ALA A 403 -26.30 6.64 31.79
C ALA A 403 -25.64 7.10 33.10
N ALA A 404 -24.56 7.89 32.98
CA ALA A 404 -23.82 8.45 34.10
C ALA A 404 -23.64 9.96 33.92
N ASP A 405 -23.57 10.69 35.03
CA ASP A 405 -23.31 12.13 35.03
C ASP A 405 -21.80 12.40 35.21
N LEU A 406 -21.32 13.48 34.60
CA LEU A 406 -19.97 13.99 34.82
C LEU A 406 -19.97 14.92 36.04
N ALA A 407 -19.06 14.67 36.99
CA ALA A 407 -18.77 15.62 38.05
C ALA A 407 -18.04 16.83 37.47
N VAL A 408 -18.52 18.04 37.78
CA VAL A 408 -18.00 19.29 37.25
C VAL A 408 -17.22 20.03 38.33
N HIS A 409 -15.97 20.38 38.03
CA HIS A 409 -15.08 21.10 38.92
C HIS A 409 -14.52 22.31 38.18
N GLU A 410 -14.98 23.50 38.56
CA GLU A 410 -14.49 24.76 38.01
C GLU A 410 -13.19 25.18 38.70
N ASP A 411 -12.20 25.58 37.89
CA ASP A 411 -10.97 26.22 38.34
C ASP A 411 -11.00 27.70 37.96
N ALA A 412 -11.18 28.54 38.96
CA ALA A 412 -11.29 29.99 38.77
C ALA A 412 -9.97 30.67 38.40
N VAL A 413 -8.82 30.00 38.61
CA VAL A 413 -7.49 30.56 38.31
C VAL A 413 -7.13 30.29 36.86
N ASP A 414 -7.31 29.05 36.41
CA ASP A 414 -6.97 28.65 35.05
C ASP A 414 -8.11 28.91 34.05
N HIS A 415 -9.26 29.40 34.52
CA HIS A 415 -10.50 29.58 33.75
C HIS A 415 -10.90 28.31 32.99
N THR A 416 -10.72 27.15 33.63
CA THR A 416 -11.06 25.84 33.07
C THR A 416 -12.11 25.13 33.91
N VAL A 417 -12.82 24.21 33.28
CA VAL A 417 -13.80 23.33 33.88
C VAL A 417 -13.34 21.90 33.63
N ARG A 418 -13.09 21.16 34.71
CA ARG A 418 -12.81 19.73 34.67
C ARG A 418 -14.09 18.93 34.83
N MET A 419 -14.40 18.12 33.82
CA MET A 419 -15.55 17.23 33.81
C MET A 419 -15.07 15.79 33.97
N VAL A 420 -15.56 15.08 34.99
CA VAL A 420 -14.95 13.84 35.47
C VAL A 420 -15.98 12.72 35.64
N CYS A 421 -15.67 11.53 35.11
CA CYS A 421 -16.37 10.31 35.48
C CYS A 421 -15.40 9.35 36.18
N ASN A 422 -15.62 9.11 37.47
CA ASN A 422 -14.84 8.19 38.30
C ASN A 422 -15.31 6.73 38.14
N SER A 423 -15.45 6.29 36.88
CA SER A 423 -15.79 4.91 36.53
C SER A 423 -14.61 4.21 35.88
N ARG A 424 -14.12 3.14 36.53
CA ARG A 424 -13.12 2.23 35.94
C ARG A 424 -13.61 1.62 34.64
N ILE A 425 -14.90 1.30 34.54
CA ILE A 425 -15.49 0.65 33.37
C ILE A 425 -15.34 1.56 32.16
N VAL A 426 -15.84 2.79 32.26
CA VAL A 426 -15.75 3.78 31.17
C VAL A 426 -14.31 4.10 30.86
N ALA A 427 -13.47 4.30 31.88
CA ALA A 427 -12.05 4.58 31.67
C ALA A 427 -11.33 3.42 30.97
N SER A 428 -11.71 2.17 31.21
CA SER A 428 -11.10 1.00 30.55
C SER A 428 -11.52 0.90 29.09
N LEU A 429 -12.79 1.16 28.77
CA LEU A 429 -13.28 1.22 27.39
C LEU A 429 -12.58 2.33 26.59
N VAL A 430 -12.54 3.56 27.13
CA VAL A 430 -11.86 4.67 26.47
C VAL A 430 -10.36 4.39 26.29
N LEU A 431 -9.73 3.72 27.28
CA LEU A 431 -8.34 3.30 27.19
C LEU A 431 -8.10 2.31 26.04
N SER A 432 -8.99 1.32 25.85
CA SER A 432 -8.85 0.35 24.76
C SER A 432 -9.08 0.99 23.39
N MET A 433 -9.93 2.02 23.31
CA MET A 433 -10.24 2.71 22.07
C MET A 433 -9.13 3.67 21.60
N ALA A 434 -8.47 4.39 22.52
CA ALA A 434 -7.55 5.48 22.16
C ALA A 434 -6.23 5.53 22.94
N GLY A 435 -5.96 4.61 23.86
CA GLY A 435 -4.80 4.70 24.76
C GLY A 435 -4.89 5.90 25.71
N THR A 436 -3.76 6.32 26.30
CA THR A 436 -3.69 7.49 27.19
C THR A 436 -2.29 8.13 27.16
N GLY A 437 -2.19 9.40 27.56
CA GLY A 437 -0.94 10.17 27.60
C GLY A 437 -0.78 11.11 26.39
N TYR A 438 -0.20 12.29 26.63
CA TYR A 438 -0.19 13.42 25.68
C TYR A 438 0.30 13.06 24.27
N GLY A 439 1.43 12.36 24.15
CA GLY A 439 1.97 11.92 22.85
C GLY A 439 1.63 10.48 22.44
N ALA A 440 0.96 9.73 23.33
CA ALA A 440 0.82 8.28 23.23
C ALA A 440 -0.59 7.82 22.84
N LYS A 441 -1.59 8.72 22.85
CA LYS A 441 -2.93 8.39 22.36
C LYS A 441 -2.88 7.96 20.90
N ARG A 442 -3.52 6.84 20.58
CA ARG A 442 -3.63 6.25 19.24
C ARG A 442 -4.99 5.59 19.13
N LEU A 443 -5.74 5.99 18.11
CA LEU A 443 -7.02 5.34 17.82
C LEU A 443 -6.77 3.89 17.42
N SER A 444 -7.52 2.99 18.03
CA SER A 444 -7.50 1.57 17.68
C SER A 444 -8.06 1.36 16.25
N PRO A 445 -7.69 0.25 15.58
CA PRO A 445 -8.25 -0.09 14.26
C PRO A 445 -9.78 -0.17 14.25
N ASP A 446 -10.38 -0.66 15.34
CA ASP A 446 -11.82 -0.70 15.52
C ASP A 446 -12.45 0.69 15.44
N VAL A 447 -11.81 1.68 16.08
CA VAL A 447 -12.26 3.07 16.02
C VAL A 447 -12.14 3.63 14.62
N LEU A 448 -11.07 3.33 13.88
CA LEU A 448 -10.84 3.86 12.54
C LEU A 448 -11.80 3.27 11.48
N THR A 449 -12.37 2.10 11.75
CA THR A 449 -13.30 1.38 10.85
C THR A 449 -14.76 1.50 11.29
N ALA A 450 -15.05 2.25 12.35
CA ALA A 450 -16.42 2.48 12.81
C ALA A 450 -17.25 3.25 11.77
N ASP A 451 -18.58 3.12 11.87
CA ASP A 451 -19.51 3.72 10.90
C ASP A 451 -19.49 5.26 10.90
N GLU A 452 -20.03 5.86 9.84
CA GLU A 452 -20.01 7.31 9.62
C GLU A 452 -20.59 8.12 10.78
N GLU A 453 -21.62 7.61 11.47
CA GLU A 453 -22.25 8.34 12.57
C GLU A 453 -21.28 8.49 13.74
N PHE A 454 -20.60 7.40 14.10
CA PHE A 454 -19.55 7.40 15.11
C PHE A 454 -18.38 8.31 14.70
N GLN A 455 -17.88 8.18 13.47
CA GLN A 455 -16.77 9.00 12.96
C GLN A 455 -17.09 10.50 13.00
N ARG A 456 -18.31 10.88 12.63
CA ARG A 456 -18.77 12.28 12.71
C ARG A 456 -18.74 12.79 14.13
N GLY A 457 -19.19 11.99 15.10
CA GLY A 457 -19.08 12.31 16.52
C GLY A 457 -17.62 12.51 16.93
N LEU A 458 -16.75 11.55 16.61
CA LEU A 458 -15.33 11.59 16.92
C LEU A 458 -14.65 12.85 16.40
N LEU A 459 -14.86 13.18 15.12
CA LEU A 459 -14.29 14.38 14.51
C LEU A 459 -14.86 15.65 15.13
N ALA A 460 -16.17 15.72 15.42
CA ALA A 460 -16.78 16.86 16.08
C ALA A 460 -16.15 17.13 17.45
N GLY A 461 -15.98 16.10 18.28
CA GLY A 461 -15.37 16.23 19.60
C GLY A 461 -13.89 16.59 19.53
N LEU A 462 -13.17 16.04 18.55
CA LEU A 462 -11.77 16.35 18.30
C LEU A 462 -11.58 17.84 17.95
N PHE A 463 -12.30 18.34 16.94
CA PHE A 463 -12.14 19.71 16.46
C PHE A 463 -12.61 20.77 17.46
N ARG A 464 -13.71 20.49 18.18
CA ARG A 464 -14.18 21.37 19.26
C ARG A 464 -13.13 21.46 20.36
N GLY A 465 -12.57 20.33 20.78
CA GLY A 465 -11.54 20.31 21.80
C GLY A 465 -10.19 20.89 21.36
N THR A 466 -9.85 20.93 20.07
CA THR A 466 -8.62 21.62 19.63
C THR A 466 -8.81 23.13 19.44
N GLY A 467 -10.04 23.65 19.54
CA GLY A 467 -10.35 25.06 19.22
C GLY A 467 -10.22 25.37 17.73
N ALA A 468 -10.24 24.35 16.87
CA ALA A 468 -10.11 24.47 15.41
C ALA A 468 -11.47 24.53 14.70
N ALA A 469 -12.57 24.56 15.45
CA ALA A 469 -13.91 24.76 14.89
C ALA A 469 -14.08 26.23 14.45
N PRO A 470 -14.58 26.50 13.23
CA PRO A 470 -14.99 27.86 12.87
C PRO A 470 -16.10 28.31 13.84
N PRO A 471 -16.19 29.62 14.15
CA PRO A 471 -17.28 30.13 14.96
C PRO A 471 -18.61 29.75 14.31
N VAL A 472 -19.49 29.13 15.10
CA VAL A 472 -20.86 28.85 14.68
C VAL A 472 -21.55 30.20 14.50
N GLY A 473 -21.88 30.55 13.25
CA GLY A 473 -22.60 31.76 12.89
C GLY A 473 -24.10 31.60 12.97
#